data_AF-A0A2N6DKJ9-F1
#
_entry.id   AF-A0A2N6DKJ9-F1
#
_cell.length_a   1.000
_cell.length_b   1.000
_cell.length_c   1.000
_cell.angle_alpha   90.00
_cell.angle_beta   90.00
_cell.angle_gamma   90.00
#
_symmetry.space_group_name_H-M   'P 1'
#
loop_
_entity.id
_entity.type
_entity.pdbx_description
1 polymer ?
#
loop_
_entity_poly.entity_id
_entity_poly.type
_entity_poly.pdbx_seq_one_letter_code
_entity_poly.pdbx_strand_id
1 'polypeptide(L)'
;MISSSVFADIGGSEVFAGLTGEDLEKLSALCEMREMDEGTTVFIENMPGESLFVVKTGTIRVSRMFAEADEKTLLVLGPGEV
;
A
#
# COMPACT_ATOMS: atom_id res chain seq x y z
N MET A 1 -9.79 -0.40 11.56
CA MET A 1 -10.48 0.88 11.25
C MET A 1 -9.54 2.05 11.48
N ILE A 2 -9.39 2.91 10.50
CA ILE A 2 -8.63 4.16 10.56
C ILE A 2 -9.59 5.36 10.46
N SER A 3 -9.11 6.57 10.71
CA SER A 3 -9.89 7.78 10.42
C SER A 3 -9.84 8.10 8.93
N SER A 4 -10.95 8.55 8.35
CA SER A 4 -11.01 9.08 6.98
C SER A 4 -10.02 10.22 6.71
N SER A 5 -9.64 10.97 7.76
CA SER A 5 -8.61 12.03 7.68
C SER A 5 -7.25 11.54 7.19
N VAL A 6 -6.95 10.24 7.34
CA VAL A 6 -5.72 9.61 6.81
C VAL A 6 -5.66 9.73 5.29
N PHE A 7 -6.81 9.70 4.60
CA PHE A 7 -6.85 9.84 3.16
C PHE A 7 -6.52 11.27 2.69
N ALA A 8 -6.50 12.27 3.56
CA ALA A 8 -6.08 13.62 3.17
C ALA A 8 -4.63 13.66 2.68
N ASP A 9 -3.76 12.83 3.27
CA ASP A 9 -2.33 12.78 2.94
C ASP A 9 -2.05 12.00 1.64
N ILE A 10 -2.95 11.09 1.26
CA ILE A 10 -2.82 10.16 0.12
C ILE A 10 -3.92 10.34 -0.93
N GLY A 11 -4.78 11.34 -0.78
CA GLY A 11 -5.99 11.55 -1.58
C GLY A 11 -5.72 11.96 -3.04
N GLY A 12 -4.46 12.27 -3.37
CA GLY A 12 -4.00 12.44 -4.75
C GLY A 12 -3.77 11.13 -5.50
N SER A 13 -3.87 9.97 -4.82
CA SER A 13 -3.75 8.67 -5.47
C SER A 13 -4.91 8.42 -6.43
N GLU A 14 -4.61 7.92 -7.63
CA GLU A 14 -5.62 7.54 -8.62
C GLU A 14 -6.59 6.47 -8.09
N VAL A 15 -6.17 5.66 -7.11
CA VAL A 15 -7.02 4.61 -6.52
C VAL A 15 -8.24 5.18 -5.79
N PHE A 16 -8.15 6.42 -5.30
CA PHE A 16 -9.26 7.11 -4.61
C PHE A 16 -9.98 8.11 -5.52
N ALA A 17 -9.58 8.23 -6.79
CA ALA A 17 -10.17 9.17 -7.72
C ALA A 17 -11.67 8.84 -7.92
N GLY A 18 -12.52 9.84 -7.73
CA GLY A 18 -13.98 9.71 -7.89
C GLY A 18 -14.73 9.21 -6.65
N LEU A 19 -14.03 8.92 -5.54
CA LEU A 19 -14.68 8.63 -4.26
C LEU A 19 -15.16 9.92 -3.60
N THR A 20 -16.38 9.90 -3.07
CA THR A 20 -16.91 11.02 -2.27
C THR A 20 -16.39 10.95 -0.84
N GLY A 21 -16.58 12.03 -0.06
CA GLY A 21 -16.24 12.02 1.37
C GLY A 21 -16.97 10.91 2.14
N GLU A 22 -18.21 10.58 1.78
CA GLU A 22 -18.97 9.49 2.40
C GLU A 22 -18.38 8.11 2.05
N ASP A 23 -17.88 7.94 0.83
CA ASP A 23 -17.21 6.70 0.41
C ASP A 23 -15.88 6.50 1.15
N LEU A 24 -15.12 7.58 1.35
CA LEU A 24 -13.88 7.55 2.13
C LEU A 24 -14.14 7.22 3.60
N GLU A 25 -15.23 7.72 4.19
CA GLU A 25 -15.66 7.33 5.54
C GLU A 25 -15.94 5.82 5.61
N LYS A 26 -16.74 5.29 4.68
CA LYS A 26 -17.02 3.84 4.61
C LYS A 26 -15.76 3.02 4.40
N LEU A 27 -14.84 3.49 3.56
CA LEU A 27 -13.58 2.80 3.29
C LEU A 27 -12.68 2.80 4.53
N SER A 28 -12.59 3.93 5.25
CA SER A 28 -11.79 4.04 6.48
C SER A 28 -12.22 3.03 7.54
N ALA A 29 -13.52 2.69 7.56
CA ALA A 29 -14.08 1.67 8.43
C ALA A 29 -13.54 0.25 8.14
N LEU A 30 -13.24 -0.05 6.88
CA LEU A 30 -12.75 -1.34 6.40
C LEU A 30 -11.22 -1.42 6.41
N CYS A 31 -10.52 -0.28 6.42
CA CYS A 31 -9.07 -0.22 6.40
C CYS A 31 -8.44 -0.36 7.79
N GLU A 32 -7.22 -0.88 7.80
CA GLU A 32 -6.37 -0.99 9.00
C GLU A 32 -5.01 -0.35 8.73
N MET A 33 -4.47 0.35 9.73
CA MET A 33 -3.13 0.90 9.65
C MET A 33 -2.14 -0.19 10.05
N ARG A 34 -1.12 -0.39 9.23
CA ARG A 34 -0.06 -1.36 9.50
C ARG A 34 1.28 -0.64 9.51
N GLU A 35 1.88 -0.57 10.68
CA GLU A 35 3.25 -0.09 10.84
C GLU A 35 4.22 -1.24 10.57
N MET A 36 5.31 -0.93 9.88
CA MET A 36 6.32 -1.89 9.47
C MET A 36 7.69 -1.26 9.61
N ASP A 37 8.60 -1.99 10.26
CA ASP A 37 9.99 -1.59 10.35
C ASP A 37 10.72 -1.80 9.02
N GLU A 38 11.84 -1.10 8.84
CA GLU A 38 12.70 -1.27 7.68
C GLU A 38 13.10 -2.75 7.51
N GLY A 39 13.01 -3.26 6.27
CA GLY A 39 13.31 -4.65 5.94
C GLY A 39 12.16 -5.64 6.21
N THR A 40 11.03 -5.19 6.76
CA THR A 40 9.84 -6.04 6.93
C THR A 40 9.27 -6.46 5.58
N THR A 41 9.01 -7.75 5.42
CA THR A 41 8.33 -8.28 4.23
C THR A 41 6.82 -7.98 4.31
N VAL A 42 6.31 -7.20 3.35
CA VAL A 42 4.86 -6.90 3.23
C VAL A 42 4.12 -8.15 2.73
N PHE A 43 4.58 -8.67 1.60
CA PHE A 43 4.08 -9.90 1.00
C PHE A 43 5.19 -10.60 0.22
N ILE A 44 4.96 -11.86 -0.16
CA ILE A 44 5.83 -12.67 -1.01
C ILE A 44 5.05 -13.16 -2.23
N GLU A 45 5.78 -13.47 -3.29
CA GLU A 45 5.22 -14.04 -4.51
C GLU A 45 4.40 -15.31 -4.21
N ASN A 46 3.28 -15.47 -4.92
CA ASN A 46 2.33 -16.59 -4.78
C ASN A 46 1.50 -16.61 -3.48
N MET A 47 1.54 -15.56 -2.66
CA MET A 47 0.49 -15.41 -1.65
C MET A 47 -0.86 -15.10 -2.30
N PRO A 48 -1.97 -15.62 -1.74
CA PRO A 48 -3.31 -15.23 -2.14
C PRO A 48 -3.45 -13.70 -2.12
N GLY A 49 -3.94 -13.13 -3.23
CA GLY A 49 -4.20 -11.70 -3.33
C GLY A 49 -5.45 -11.32 -2.55
N GLU A 50 -5.32 -11.22 -1.23
CA GLU A 50 -6.45 -10.96 -0.31
C GLU A 50 -6.48 -9.52 0.21
N SER A 51 -5.48 -8.69 -0.11
CA SER A 51 -5.35 -7.34 0.44
C SER A 51 -4.78 -6.34 -0.57
N LEU A 52 -5.27 -5.11 -0.47
CA LEU A 52 -4.75 -3.94 -1.17
C LEU A 52 -4.00 -3.07 -0.16
N PHE A 53 -2.80 -2.64 -0.50
CA PHE A 53 -2.00 -1.74 0.34
C PHE A 53 -1.87 -0.38 -0.34
N VAL A 54 -1.93 0.68 0.45
CA VAL A 54 -1.60 2.02 -0.01
C VAL A 54 -0.52 2.55 0.91
N VAL A 55 0.59 3.01 0.36
CA VAL A 55 1.68 3.54 1.17
C VAL A 55 1.24 4.89 1.73
N LYS A 56 1.16 5.02 3.06
CA LYS A 56 0.91 6.32 3.70
C LYS A 56 2.21 7.12 3.85
N THR A 57 3.26 6.46 4.33
CA THR A 57 4.57 7.06 4.64
C THR A 57 5.68 6.05 4.39
N GLY A 58 6.86 6.54 4.00
CA GLY A 58 8.02 5.69 3.69
C GLY A 58 7.98 5.16 2.25
N THR A 59 8.67 4.05 2.02
CA THR A 59 8.80 3.44 0.68
C THR A 59 8.75 1.93 0.75
N ILE A 60 8.08 1.30 -0.21
CA ILE A 60 8.04 -0.16 -0.37
C ILE A 60 8.77 -0.53 -1.66
N ARG A 61 9.76 -1.42 -1.56
CA ARG A 61 10.44 -1.98 -2.73
C ARG A 61 9.79 -3.30 -3.09
N VAL A 62 9.31 -3.42 -4.33
CA VAL A 62 8.87 -4.70 -4.88
C VAL A 62 10.01 -5.26 -5.72
N SER A 63 10.47 -6.44 -5.36
CA SER A 63 11.53 -7.15 -6.07
C SER A 63 11.11 -8.58 -6.37
N ARG A 64 11.80 -9.18 -7.34
CA ARG A 64 11.64 -10.58 -7.70
C ARG A 64 13.00 -11.25 -7.84
N MET A 65 13.08 -12.48 -7.36
CA MET A 65 14.24 -13.34 -7.51
C MET A 65 14.11 -14.13 -8.82
N PHE A 66 15.01 -13.90 -9.78
CA PHE A 66 15.00 -14.61 -11.06
C PHE A 66 15.87 -15.89 -11.03
N ALA A 67 16.94 -15.86 -10.26
CA ALA A 67 17.84 -16.97 -9.94
C ALA A 67 18.43 -16.74 -8.54
N GLU A 68 19.11 -17.74 -7.96
CA GLU A 68 19.57 -17.76 -6.55
C GLU A 68 20.39 -16.54 -6.09
N ALA A 69 20.95 -15.76 -7.03
CA ALA A 69 21.69 -14.53 -6.77
C ALA A 69 21.29 -13.33 -7.66
N ASP A 70 20.15 -13.40 -8.37
CA ASP A 70 19.67 -12.33 -9.27
C ASP A 70 18.33 -11.77 -8.77
N GLU A 71 18.40 -10.99 -7.69
CA GLU A 71 17.27 -10.20 -7.21
C GLU A 71 17.19 -8.89 -7.99
N LYS A 72 16.05 -8.65 -8.65
CA LYS A 72 15.81 -7.38 -9.35
C LYS A 72 14.65 -6.63 -8.72
N THR A 73 14.89 -5.34 -8.51
CA THR A 73 13.82 -4.41 -8.16
C THR A 73 12.95 -4.20 -9.39
N LEU A 74 11.64 -4.42 -9.24
CA LEU A 74 10.66 -4.17 -10.28
C LEU A 74 10.16 -2.73 -10.19
N LEU A 75 9.87 -2.28 -8.97
CA LEU A 75 9.40 -0.91 -8.71
C LEU A 75 9.61 -0.55 -7.23
N VAL A 76 9.55 0.75 -6.95
CA VAL A 76 9.57 1.31 -5.59
C VAL A 76 8.33 2.19 -5.47
N LEU A 77 7.46 1.87 -4.51
CA LEU A 77 6.25 2.62 -4.20
C LEU A 77 6.53 3.64 -3.10
N GLY A 78 6.05 4.86 -3.29
CA GLY A 78 6.03 5.94 -2.31
C GLY A 78 4.62 6.30 -1.85
N PRO A 79 4.47 7.34 -1.01
CA PRO A 79 3.19 7.76 -0.46
C PRO A 79 2.10 7.97 -1.52
N GLY A 80 0.94 7.37 -1.31
CA GLY A 80 -0.20 7.39 -2.23
C GLY A 80 -0.17 6.31 -3.32
N GLU A 81 0.93 5.56 -3.47
CA GLU A 81 1.02 4.51 -4.48
C GLU A 81 0.55 3.15 -3.93
N VAL A 82 0.12 2.28 -4.86
CA VAL A 82 -0.56 0.99 -4.63
C VAL A 82 0.15 -0.12 -5.39
#